data_AF-A0A7V9PF82-F1
#
_entry.id   AF-A0A7V9PF82-F1
#
_cell.length_a   1.000
_cell.length_b   1.000
_cell.length_c   1.000
_cell.angle_alpha   90.00
_cell.angle_beta   90.00
_cell.angle_gamma   90.00
#
_symmetry.space_group_name_H-M   'P 1'
#
loop_
_entity.id
_entity.type
_entity.pdbx_description
1 polymer ?
#
loop_
_entity_poly.entity_id
_entity_poly.type
_entity_poly.pdbx_seq_one_letter_code
_entity_poly.pdbx_strand_id
1 'polypeptide(L)'
;PLPGGGLYLWCPAPDGDAWAFAGRLAADAGCLVAPGELFGPTATGHVRIAMVQSDERIEVVARRLGVGVTGAGPIARRAVGNRSAHQ
;
A
#
# COMPACT_ATOMS: atom_id res chain seq x y z
N PRO A 1 -6.83 12.89 -0.39
CA PRO A 1 -7.94 11.94 -0.13
C PRO A 1 -7.39 10.57 0.28
N LEU A 2 -7.88 10.02 1.39
CA LEU A 2 -7.55 8.64 1.75
C LEU A 2 -8.36 7.67 0.86
N PRO A 3 -7.82 6.50 0.51
CA PRO A 3 -8.54 5.51 -0.28
C PRO A 3 -9.83 5.09 0.44
N GLY A 4 -10.93 4.93 -0.28
CA GLY A 4 -12.28 4.68 0.25
C GLY A 4 -12.51 3.32 0.94
N GLY A 5 -11.43 2.61 1.29
CA GLY A 5 -11.46 1.24 1.76
C GLY A 5 -11.21 0.25 0.62
N GLY A 6 -10.06 -0.42 0.68
CA GLY A 6 -9.66 -1.48 -0.25
C GLY A 6 -8.37 -2.12 0.24
N LEU A 7 -8.22 -3.43 0.07
CA LEU A 7 -6.99 -4.14 0.42
C LEU A 7 -5.82 -3.81 -0.52
N TYR A 8 -6.10 -3.07 -1.60
CA TYR A 8 -5.13 -2.72 -2.62
C TYR A 8 -5.12 -1.22 -2.90
N LEU A 9 -3.93 -0.67 -3.04
CA LEU A 9 -3.70 0.65 -3.61
C LEU A 9 -3.24 0.49 -5.05
N TRP A 10 -3.71 1.36 -5.92
CA TRP A 10 -3.19 1.56 -7.27
C TRP A 10 -2.40 2.86 -7.26
N CYS A 11 -1.09 2.75 -7.39
CA CYS A 11 -0.18 3.89 -7.33
C CYS A 11 0.45 4.11 -8.71
N PRO A 12 0.44 5.33 -9.26
CA PRO A 12 1.14 5.61 -10.50
C PRO A 12 2.64 5.36 -10.31
N ALA A 13 3.26 4.72 -11.29
CA ALA A 13 4.69 4.55 -11.34
C ALA A 13 5.37 5.85 -11.82
N PRO A 14 6.52 6.24 -11.25
CA PRO A 14 7.33 7.31 -11.82
C PRO A 14 7.61 7.06 -13.29
N ASP A 15 7.50 8.12 -14.10
CA ASP A 15 7.69 8.09 -15.56
C ASP A 15 6.79 7.09 -16.33
N GLY A 16 5.77 6.52 -15.67
CA GLY A 16 4.88 5.52 -16.24
C GLY A 16 5.49 4.13 -16.40
N ASP A 17 6.67 3.86 -15.83
CA ASP A 17 7.33 2.55 -15.91
C ASP A 17 7.09 1.73 -14.64
N ALA A 18 6.02 0.94 -14.64
CA ALA A 18 5.63 0.13 -13.49
C ALA A 18 6.58 -1.04 -13.20
N TRP A 19 7.26 -1.57 -14.22
CA TRP A 19 8.23 -2.66 -14.04
C TRP A 19 9.51 -2.16 -13.38
N ALA A 20 10.06 -1.04 -13.88
CA ALA A 20 11.22 -0.42 -13.25
C ALA A 20 10.91 0.01 -11.82
N PHE A 21 9.70 0.56 -11.58
CA PHE A 21 9.30 0.95 -10.24
C PHE A 21 9.15 -0.24 -9.29
N ALA A 22 8.54 -1.34 -9.74
CA ALA A 22 8.46 -2.57 -8.95
C ALA A 22 9.85 -3.13 -8.60
N GLY A 23 10.79 -3.10 -9.56
CA GLY A 23 12.18 -3.51 -9.34
C GLY A 23 12.89 -2.65 -8.28
N ARG A 24 12.73 -1.33 -8.33
CA ARG A 24 13.29 -0.40 -7.33
C ARG A 24 12.71 -0.65 -5.94
N LEU A 25 11.38 -0.82 -5.82
CA LEU A 25 10.75 -1.13 -4.53
C LEU A 25 11.24 -2.46 -3.95
N ALA A 26 11.46 -3.46 -4.78
CA ALA A 26 12.01 -4.74 -4.36
C ALA A 26 13.46 -4.59 -3.87
N ALA A 27 14.31 -3.90 -4.64
CA ALA A 27 15.74 -3.75 -4.34
C ALA A 27 16.01 -2.82 -3.14
N ASP A 28 15.37 -1.65 -3.12
CA ASP A 28 15.70 -0.58 -2.18
C ASP A 28 14.90 -0.70 -0.87
N ALA A 29 13.66 -1.20 -0.96
CA ALA A 29 12.76 -1.28 0.19
C ALA A 29 12.46 -2.70 0.68
N GLY A 30 12.79 -3.72 -0.13
CA GLY A 30 12.37 -5.10 0.13
C GLY A 30 10.85 -5.27 0.04
N CYS A 31 10.18 -4.47 -0.80
CA CYS A 31 8.73 -4.48 -0.97
C CYS A 31 8.37 -5.04 -2.35
N LEU A 32 7.68 -6.18 -2.37
CA LEU A 32 7.17 -6.77 -3.60
C LEU A 32 5.80 -6.19 -3.93
N VAL A 33 5.66 -5.69 -5.16
CA VAL A 33 4.43 -5.13 -5.70
C VAL A 33 4.17 -5.71 -7.09
N ALA A 34 2.94 -5.58 -7.59
CA ALA A 34 2.59 -6.08 -8.91
C ALA A 34 2.52 -4.94 -9.94
N PRO A 35 3.31 -4.98 -11.02
CA PRO A 35 3.14 -4.07 -12.16
C PRO A 35 1.75 -4.18 -12.75
N GLY A 36 1.17 -3.05 -13.13
CA GLY A 36 -0.21 -2.93 -13.56
C GLY A 36 -0.48 -3.55 -14.93
N GLU A 37 0.55 -3.68 -15.77
CA GLU A 37 0.49 -4.35 -17.07
C GLU A 37 0.03 -5.81 -16.93
N LEU A 38 0.25 -6.44 -15.77
CA LEU A 38 -0.25 -7.78 -15.45
C LEU A 38 -1.78 -7.86 -15.35
N PHE A 39 -2.46 -6.71 -15.26
CA PHE A 39 -3.92 -6.60 -15.11
C PHE A 39 -4.60 -5.97 -16.33
N GLY A 40 -3.85 -5.74 -17.41
CA GLY A 40 -4.35 -5.25 -18.68
C GLY A 40 -4.08 -3.75 -18.95
N PRO A 41 -4.43 -3.27 -20.15
CA PRO A 41 -3.96 -1.97 -20.64
C PRO A 41 -4.35 -0.78 -19.77
N THR A 42 -5.52 -0.83 -19.12
CA THR A 42 -6.03 0.27 -18.28
C THR A 42 -5.27 0.44 -16.97
N ALA A 43 -4.47 -0.54 -16.56
CA ALA A 43 -3.64 -0.50 -15.36
C ALA A 43 -2.16 -0.20 -15.67
N THR A 44 -1.80 -0.05 -16.95
CA THR A 44 -0.42 0.27 -17.39
C THR A 44 0.10 1.53 -16.68
N GLY A 45 1.38 1.52 -16.34
CA GLY A 45 2.03 2.64 -15.63
C GLY A 45 1.58 2.82 -14.18
N HIS A 46 0.90 1.84 -13.61
CA HIS A 46 0.59 1.78 -12.18
C HIS A 46 1.18 0.52 -11.55
N VAL A 47 1.41 0.55 -10.24
CA VAL A 47 1.68 -0.65 -9.43
C VAL A 47 0.52 -0.88 -8.48
N ARG A 48 0.19 -2.16 -8.26
CA ARG A 48 -0.78 -2.60 -7.26
C ARG A 48 -0.06 -3.02 -5.98
N ILE A 49 -0.39 -2.36 -4.88
CA ILE A 49 0.22 -2.58 -3.56
C ILE A 49 -0.83 -3.19 -2.64
N ALA A 50 -0.55 -4.35 -2.06
CA ALA A 50 -1.43 -5.00 -1.09
C ALA A 50 -1.20 -4.42 0.32
N MET A 51 -2.22 -3.76 0.88
CA MET A 51 -2.21 -3.17 2.22
C MET A 51 -2.74 -4.16 3.26
N VAL A 52 -2.10 -5.34 3.31
CA VAL A 52 -2.50 -6.46 4.18
C VAL A 52 -1.45 -6.83 5.23
N GLN A 53 -0.28 -6.18 5.19
CA GLN A 53 0.76 -6.33 6.20
C GLN A 53 0.43 -5.50 7.44
N SER A 54 1.04 -5.84 8.57
CA SER A 54 0.91 -5.05 9.79
C SER A 54 1.58 -3.68 9.64
N ASP A 55 1.19 -2.73 10.49
CA ASP A 55 1.74 -1.38 10.48
C ASP A 55 3.25 -1.38 10.69
N GLU A 56 3.75 -2.25 11.56
CA GLU A 56 5.18 -2.35 11.85
C GLU A 56 5.97 -2.74 10.59
N ARG A 57 5.41 -3.62 9.75
CA ARG A 57 6.04 -3.99 8.47
C ARG A 57 5.98 -2.86 7.46
N ILE A 58 4.86 -2.13 7.41
CA ILE A 58 4.70 -0.97 6.53
C ILE A 58 5.69 0.14 6.94
N GLU A 59 5.88 0.37 8.24
CA GLU A 59 6.86 1.31 8.77
C GLU A 59 8.30 0.93 8.38
N VAL A 60 8.66 -0.36 8.42
CA VAL A 60 9.99 -0.81 7.98
C VAL A 60 10.24 -0.44 6.52
N VAL A 61 9.25 -0.65 5.64
CA VAL A 61 9.34 -0.27 4.21
C VAL A 61 9.46 1.25 4.07
N ALA A 62 8.65 2.03 4.78
CA ALA A 62 8.70 3.49 4.75
C ALA A 62 10.07 4.03 5.19
N ARG A 63 10.64 3.49 6.27
CA ARG A 63 11.98 3.86 6.76
C ARG A 63 13.07 3.56 5.73
N ARG A 64 13.04 2.40 5.07
CA ARG A 64 14.01 2.04 4.01
C ARG A 64 13.93 3.00 2.82
N LEU A 65 12.72 3.46 2.50
CA LEU A 65 12.48 4.47 1.47
C LEU A 65 12.80 5.91 1.91
N GLY A 66 13.27 6.12 3.14
CA GLY A 66 13.59 7.45 3.67
C GLY A 66 12.35 8.31 3.95
N VAL A 67 11.15 7.72 3.95
CA VAL A 67 9.90 8.41 4.27
C VAL A 67 9.70 8.35 5.78
N GLY A 68 10.06 9.43 6.48
CA GLY A 68 9.74 9.57 7.89
C GLY A 68 8.23 9.56 8.09
N VAL A 69 7.70 8.60 8.83
CA VAL A 69 6.29 8.62 9.23
C VAL A 69 6.14 9.66 10.35
N THR A 70 6.07 10.94 9.99
CA THR A 70 5.66 11.98 10.93
C THR A 70 4.16 11.86 11.16
N GLY A 71 3.79 11.22 12.27
CA GLY A 71 2.43 11.25 12.79
C GLY A 71 1.50 10.18 12.24
N ALA A 72 1.79 8.93 12.53
CA ALA A 72 0.73 7.95 12.76
C ALA A 72 1.02 7.32 14.12
N GLY A 73 0.27 7.73 15.15
CA GLY A 73 0.02 6.80 16.26
C GLY A 73 -0.60 5.50 15.70
N PRO A 74 -0.74 4.45 16.51
CA PRO A 74 -1.34 3.20 16.04
C PRO A 74 -2.62 3.54 15.26
N ILE A 75 -2.70 3.14 13.98
CA ILE A 75 -3.91 3.37 13.18
C ILE A 75 -5.06 2.87 14.02
N ALA A 76 -5.86 3.80 14.54
CA ALA A 76 -6.75 3.51 15.65
C ALA A 76 -7.63 2.34 15.22
N ARG A 77 -7.47 1.19 15.89
CA ARG A 77 -8.39 0.07 15.82
C ARG A 77 -9.72 0.63 16.29
N ARG A 78 -10.51 1.19 15.37
CA ARG A 78 -11.87 1.60 15.67
C ARG A 78 -12.60 0.27 15.83
N ALA A 79 -12.78 -0.12 17.10
CA ALA A 79 -13.57 -1.27 17.46
C ALA A 79 -14.87 -1.20 16.66
N VAL A 80 -15.06 -2.15 15.74
CA VAL A 80 -16.39 -2.41 15.18
C VAL A 80 -17.24 -2.78 16.38
N GLY A 81 -18.01 -1.82 16.87
CA GLY A 81 -18.90 -2.02 18.00
C GLY A 81 -19.86 -3.13 17.63
N ASN A 82 -19.70 -4.29 18.28
CA ASN A 82 -20.70 -5.33 18.31
C ASN A 82 -21.94 -4.74 18.99
N ARG A 83 -22.88 -4.21 18.20
CA ARG A 83 -24.24 -4.00 18.69
C ARG A 83 -24.87 -5.38 18.74
N SER A 84 -24.73 -6.01 19.90
CA SER A 84 -25.57 -7.11 20.35
C SER A 84 -27.02 -6.71 20.13
N ALA A 85 -27.66 -7.33 19.13
CA ALA A 85 -29.09 -7.32 19.01
C ALA A 85 -29.66 -8.13 20.18
N HIS A 86 -30.10 -7.43 21.22
CA HIS A 86 -31.10 -7.93 22.15
C HIS A 86 -32.28 -6.98 22.08
N GLN A 87 -33.23 -7.35 21.23
CA GLN A 87 -34.67 -7.32 21.45
C GLN A 87 -35.35 -8.05 20.29
#